data_AF-A0A351SH50-F1
#
_entry.id   AF-A0A351SH50-F1
#
_cell.length_a   1.000
_cell.length_b   1.000
_cell.length_c   1.000
_cell.angle_alpha   90.00
_cell.angle_beta   90.00
_cell.angle_gamma   90.00
#
_symmetry.space_group_name_H-M   'P 1'
#
loop_
_entity.id
_entity.type
_entity.pdbx_description
1 polymer ?
#
loop_
_entity_poly.entity_id
_entity_poly.type
_entity_poly.pdbx_seq_one_letter_code
_entity_poly.pdbx_strand_id
1 'polypeptide(L)'
;MIKKKSAYLACVFLLAGGASQAQTCNPNILATTPSEHFEVHGDGTVTHKKTGLMWKVCTEGQIWKTDGSCSGSGEWTSWSDALESPENANDNGGD
;
A
#
# COMPACT_ATOMS: atom_id res chain seq x y z
N MET A 1 -3.36 55.05 -11.26
CA MET A 1 -3.78 53.74 -11.83
C MET A 1 -2.67 52.73 -11.58
N ILE A 2 -2.79 51.85 -10.58
CA ILE A 2 -1.81 50.80 -10.30
C ILE A 2 -2.53 49.46 -10.54
N LYS A 3 -2.14 48.76 -11.62
CA LYS A 3 -2.75 47.49 -12.02
C LYS A 3 -2.32 46.39 -11.05
N LYS A 4 -3.14 46.11 -10.02
CA LYS A 4 -3.05 44.89 -9.21
C LYS A 4 -3.59 43.71 -10.02
N LYS A 5 -2.81 43.20 -10.97
CA LYS A 5 -3.07 41.93 -11.64
C LYS A 5 -1.85 41.05 -11.41
N SER A 6 -2.07 39.77 -11.14
CA SER A 6 -1.05 38.72 -11.08
C SER A 6 -0.46 38.37 -9.70
N ALA A 7 -1.33 38.02 -8.75
CA ALA A 7 -0.95 37.11 -7.65
C ALA A 7 -1.78 35.81 -7.64
N TYR A 8 -2.87 35.74 -8.41
CA TYR A 8 -3.74 34.55 -8.48
C TYR A 8 -3.16 33.40 -9.31
N LEU A 9 -2.22 33.68 -10.22
CA LEU A 9 -1.67 32.65 -11.11
C LEU A 9 -0.70 31.68 -10.40
N ALA A 10 -0.12 32.10 -9.28
CA ALA A 10 0.86 31.29 -8.53
C ALA A 10 0.22 30.22 -7.64
N CYS A 11 -1.07 30.33 -7.31
CA CYS A 11 -1.76 29.39 -6.42
C CYS A 11 -2.37 28.18 -7.16
N VAL A 12 -2.56 28.29 -8.47
CA VAL A 12 -3.25 27.25 -9.28
C VAL A 12 -2.31 26.11 -9.69
N PHE A 13 -0.98 26.29 -9.64
CA PHE A 13 -0.01 25.29 -10.12
C PHE A 13 0.38 24.22 -9.09
N LEU A 14 -0.04 24.34 -7.82
CA LEU A 14 0.32 23.40 -6.74
C LEU A 14 -0.69 22.24 -6.57
N LEU A 15 -1.76 22.19 -7.36
CA LEU A 15 -2.81 21.15 -7.29
C LEU A 15 -2.62 20.02 -8.32
N ALA A 16 -1.50 20.00 -9.04
CA ALA A 16 -1.24 18.98 -10.07
C ALA A 16 -0.59 17.71 -9.47
N GLY A 17 -1.45 16.80 -8.99
CA GLY A 17 -1.32 15.35 -9.20
C GLY A 17 -0.30 14.58 -8.38
N GLY A 18 -0.78 13.84 -7.37
CA GLY A 18 -0.14 12.60 -6.96
C GLY A 18 -0.36 11.56 -8.07
N ALA A 19 0.62 11.39 -8.96
CA ALA A 19 0.59 10.30 -9.92
C ALA A 19 0.74 8.98 -9.13
N SER A 20 -0.30 8.15 -9.11
CA SER A 20 -0.17 6.74 -8.74
C SER A 20 0.76 6.09 -9.76
N GLN A 21 2.00 5.82 -9.36
CA GLN A 21 2.95 5.08 -10.17
C GLN A 21 2.54 3.60 -10.13
N ALA A 22 1.57 3.23 -10.95
CA ALA A 22 1.31 1.83 -11.23
C ALA A 22 2.49 1.27 -12.01
N GLN A 23 3.20 0.31 -11.43
CA GLN A 23 4.23 -0.42 -12.17
C GLN A 23 3.54 -1.21 -13.30
N THR A 24 3.92 -0.96 -14.55
CA THR A 24 3.43 -1.75 -15.69
C THR A 24 4.37 -2.92 -15.91
N CYS A 25 3.89 -4.14 -15.66
CA CYS A 25 4.65 -5.36 -15.96
C CYS A 25 4.87 -5.51 -17.47
N ASN A 26 6.06 -5.96 -17.90
CA ASN A 26 6.31 -6.28 -19.31
C ASN A 26 5.50 -7.53 -19.69
N PRO A 27 4.53 -7.44 -20.61
CA PRO A 27 3.64 -8.56 -20.95
C PRO A 27 4.37 -9.71 -21.67
N ASN A 28 5.59 -9.48 -22.16
CA ASN A 28 6.39 -10.52 -22.82
C ASN A 28 7.21 -11.36 -21.83
N ILE A 29 7.19 -11.01 -20.53
CA ILE A 29 7.86 -11.76 -19.48
C ILE A 29 6.79 -12.51 -18.70
N LEU A 30 6.89 -13.83 -18.68
CA LEU A 30 5.99 -14.66 -17.88
C LEU A 30 6.18 -14.33 -16.40
N ALA A 31 5.07 -14.01 -15.72
CA ALA A 31 5.08 -13.79 -14.28
C ALA A 31 5.40 -15.12 -13.57
N THR A 32 6.37 -15.10 -12.67
CA THR A 32 6.68 -16.25 -11.80
C THR A 32 5.60 -16.48 -10.75
N THR A 33 4.89 -15.41 -10.36
CA THR A 33 3.75 -15.45 -9.46
C THR A 33 2.61 -14.58 -10.04
N PRO A 34 1.81 -15.11 -10.99
CA PRO A 34 0.68 -14.39 -11.58
C PRO A 34 -0.34 -13.92 -10.54
N SER A 35 -0.95 -12.75 -10.76
CA SER A 35 -1.94 -12.16 -9.84
C SER A 35 -3.16 -13.05 -9.63
N GLU A 36 -3.48 -13.91 -10.60
CA GLU A 36 -4.56 -14.90 -10.51
C GLU A 36 -4.32 -15.95 -9.42
N HIS A 37 -3.09 -16.07 -8.90
CA HIS A 37 -2.78 -16.95 -7.77
C HIS A 37 -3.17 -16.35 -6.42
N PHE A 38 -3.58 -15.09 -6.36
CA PHE A 38 -3.95 -14.40 -5.12
C PHE A 38 -5.47 -14.23 -5.02
N GLU A 39 -5.96 -14.24 -3.79
CA GLU A 39 -7.33 -13.93 -3.42
C GLU A 39 -7.31 -12.74 -2.46
N VAL A 40 -8.03 -11.68 -2.80
CA VAL A 40 -8.14 -10.46 -1.98
C VAL A 40 -9.48 -10.51 -1.26
N HIS A 41 -9.47 -10.51 0.07
CA HIS A 41 -10.67 -10.74 0.88
C HIS A 41 -11.48 -9.47 1.15
N GLY A 42 -10.88 -8.29 0.96
CA GLY A 42 -11.51 -6.99 1.19
C GLY A 42 -11.54 -6.53 2.65
N ASP A 43 -11.11 -7.39 3.57
CA ASP A 43 -10.93 -7.09 5.00
C ASP A 43 -9.52 -6.57 5.34
N GLY A 44 -8.64 -6.49 4.35
CA GLY A 44 -7.24 -6.08 4.54
C GLY A 44 -6.26 -7.23 4.49
N THR A 45 -6.72 -8.45 4.17
CA THR A 45 -5.86 -9.62 3.97
C THR A 45 -5.86 -10.12 2.53
N VAL A 46 -4.77 -10.80 2.15
CA VAL A 46 -4.60 -11.47 0.86
C VAL A 46 -4.06 -12.88 1.08
N THR A 47 -4.62 -13.86 0.37
CA THR A 47 -4.14 -15.25 0.40
C THR A 47 -3.53 -15.64 -0.94
N HIS A 48 -2.35 -16.24 -0.90
CA HIS A 48 -1.76 -16.92 -2.07
C HIS A 48 -2.28 -18.35 -2.15
N LYS A 49 -3.20 -18.59 -3.08
CA LYS A 49 -3.93 -19.86 -3.22
C LYS A 49 -3.04 -21.08 -3.38
N LYS A 50 -1.85 -20.93 -4.00
CA LYS A 50 -0.93 -22.05 -4.23
C LYS A 50 -0.24 -22.53 -2.95
N THR A 51 0.09 -21.61 -2.04
CA THR A 51 0.80 -21.95 -0.79
C THR A 51 -0.09 -21.93 0.44
N GLY A 52 -1.28 -21.34 0.36
CA GLY A 52 -2.17 -21.12 1.49
C GLY A 52 -1.68 -20.04 2.47
N LEU A 53 -0.57 -19.34 2.14
CA LEU A 53 -0.05 -18.27 2.96
C LEU A 53 -0.93 -17.03 2.83
N MET A 54 -1.12 -16.33 3.95
CA MET A 54 -1.93 -15.13 4.05
C MET A 54 -1.12 -14.01 4.72
N TRP A 55 -1.40 -12.76 4.35
CA TRP A 55 -0.74 -11.58 4.94
C TRP A 55 -1.64 -10.33 4.84
N LYS A 56 -1.28 -9.30 5.62
CA LYS A 56 -1.90 -7.98 5.59
C LYS A 56 -1.53 -7.21 4.33
N VAL A 57 -2.49 -6.48 3.76
CA VAL A 57 -2.27 -5.57 2.63
C VAL A 57 -1.44 -4.36 3.08
N CYS A 58 -1.72 -3.85 4.28
CA CYS A 58 -1.00 -2.73 4.86
C CYS A 58 0.24 -3.19 5.64
N THR A 59 1.27 -2.34 5.64
CA THR A 59 2.45 -2.53 6.50
C THR A 59 2.05 -2.56 7.97
N GLU A 60 2.82 -3.27 8.80
CA GLU A 60 2.62 -3.30 10.25
C GLU A 60 2.47 -1.89 10.84
N GLY A 61 1.54 -1.72 11.78
CA GLY A 61 1.18 -0.42 12.36
C GLY A 61 0.25 0.47 11.52
N GLN A 62 0.01 0.16 10.25
CA GLN A 62 -0.99 0.86 9.43
C GLN A 62 -2.38 0.21 9.54
N ILE A 63 -3.41 1.00 9.25
CA ILE A 63 -4.81 0.58 9.31
C ILE A 63 -5.38 0.47 7.90
N TRP A 64 -5.90 -0.71 7.56
CA TRP A 64 -6.67 -0.94 6.34
C TRP A 64 -7.95 -0.10 6.30
N LYS A 65 -8.27 0.42 5.12
CA LYS A 65 -9.52 1.12 4.82
C LYS A 65 -10.29 0.36 3.76
N THR A 66 -11.60 0.39 3.87
CA THR A 66 -12.53 -0.29 2.95
C THR A 66 -12.47 0.22 1.52
N ASP A 67 -11.85 1.39 1.27
CA ASP A 67 -11.58 1.93 -0.05
C ASP A 67 -10.31 1.37 -0.71
N GLY A 68 -9.61 0.44 -0.05
CA GLY A 68 -8.38 -0.17 -0.54
C GLY A 68 -7.10 0.54 -0.09
N SER A 69 -7.21 1.62 0.68
CA SER A 69 -6.05 2.40 1.13
C SER A 69 -5.54 1.95 2.51
N CYS A 70 -4.29 2.33 2.79
CA CYS A 70 -3.67 2.18 4.11
C CYS A 70 -3.49 3.56 4.74
N SER A 71 -3.96 3.75 5.96
CA SER A 71 -3.82 5.00 6.71
C SER A 71 -2.88 4.85 7.91
N GLY A 72 -2.34 5.98 8.38
CA GLY A 72 -1.37 5.99 9.47
C GLY A 72 0.06 5.74 8.99
N SER A 73 0.99 5.72 9.94
CA SER A 73 2.40 5.40 9.69
C SER A 73 2.65 3.92 9.93
N GLY A 74 3.49 3.31 9.10
CA GLY A 74 4.05 2.00 9.44
C GLY A 74 4.88 2.07 10.71
N GLU A 75 4.93 0.95 11.42
CA GLU A 75 5.79 0.77 12.57
C GLU A 75 7.24 0.60 12.13
N TRP A 76 8.13 1.29 12.83
CA TRP A 76 9.58 1.16 12.63
C TRP A 76 10.15 0.40 13.80
N THR A 77 10.77 -0.73 13.49
CA THR A 77 11.39 -1.56 14.50
C THR A 77 12.81 -1.94 14.08
N SER A 78 13.65 -2.32 15.04
CA SER A 78 14.97 -2.84 14.72
C SER A 78 14.86 -4.19 14.01
N TRP A 79 15.87 -4.58 13.25
CA TRP A 79 15.83 -5.88 12.57
C TRP A 79 15.68 -7.04 13.57
N SER A 80 16.33 -6.96 14.73
CA SER A 80 16.23 -8.00 15.77
C SER A 80 14.82 -8.13 16.32
N ASP A 81 14.15 -7.01 16.57
CA ASP A 81 12.78 -7.00 17.11
C ASP A 81 11.76 -7.45 16.04
N ALA A 82 12.01 -7.15 14.77
CA ALA A 82 11.17 -7.56 13.65
C ALA A 82 11.10 -9.08 13.46
N LEU A 83 12.10 -9.83 13.95
CA LEU A 83 12.13 -11.29 13.83
C LEU A 83 11.04 -11.98 14.66
N GLU A 84 10.55 -11.34 15.70
CA GLU A 84 9.48 -11.85 16.57
C GLU A 84 8.08 -11.53 16.01
N SER A 85 7.96 -10.54 15.13
CA SER A 85 6.68 -10.08 14.58
C SER A 85 5.85 -11.17 13.87
N PRO A 86 6.44 -12.10 13.08
CA PRO A 86 5.67 -13.16 12.43
C PRO A 86 4.95 -14.09 13.41
N GLU A 87 5.58 -14.43 14.54
CA GLU A 87 4.97 -15.29 15.56
C GLU A 87 3.78 -14.58 16.21
N ASN A 88 3.97 -13.32 16.62
CA ASN A 88 2.90 -12.49 17.16
C ASN A 88 1.73 -12.32 16.18
N ALA A 89 2.01 -12.09 14.90
CA ALA A 89 0.97 -11.98 13.88
C ALA A 89 0.21 -13.29 13.70
N ASN A 90 0.89 -14.44 13.69
CA ASN A 90 0.24 -15.74 13.54
C ASN A 90 -0.64 -16.09 14.74
N ASP A 91 -0.19 -15.78 15.96
CA ASP A 91 -0.91 -16.09 17.19
C ASP A 91 -2.20 -15.26 17.34
N ASN A 92 -2.23 -14.04 16.81
CA ASN A 92 -3.43 -13.20 16.78
C ASN A 92 -4.30 -13.43 15.53
N GLY A 93 -3.99 -14.46 14.72
CA GLY A 93 -4.79 -14.81 13.54
C GLY A 93 -4.56 -13.89 12.33
N GLY A 94 -3.52 -13.06 12.37
CA GLY A 94 -3.14 -12.13 11.30
C GLY A 94 -3.45 -10.66 11.58
N ASP A 95 -4.05 -10.33 12.75
CA ASP A 95 -4.42 -8.97 13.16
C ASP A 95 -3.89 -8.58 14.55
#